data_AF-A0A1B6HEM4-F1
#
_entry.id   AF-A0A1B6HEM4-F1
#
_cell.length_a   1.000
_cell.length_b   1.000
_cell.length_c   1.000
_cell.angle_alpha   90.00
_cell.angle_beta   90.00
_cell.angle_gamma   90.00
#
_symmetry.space_group_name_H-M   'P 1'
#
loop_
_entity.id
_entity.type
_entity.pdbx_description
1 polymer ?
#
loop_
_entity_poly.entity_id
_entity_poly.type
_entity_poly.pdbx_seq_one_letter_code
_entity_poly.pdbx_strand_id
1 'polypeptide(L)'
;AVNPGATQKFICVPTLRGAKIVMMITCVCIIGVTSLTSFIGLLMYAKYHDCDPITSKVIEKSGQMLPYYVMEVAKNVPGLSGLFISGVVSAALSTMSASLNTVAGTLYEDFVAPFYKKSPKSDATASLLMKAIVLVVGTCCVLLIFIVEKLGGIMQMAISVTSITHGAMIYI
;
A
#
# COMPACT_ATOMS: atom_id res chain seq x y z
N ALA A 1 -14.87 -7.59 -11.44
CA ALA A 1 -13.48 -8.04 -11.52
C ALA A 1 -12.97 -8.41 -10.13
N VAL A 2 -12.18 -9.47 -9.99
CA VAL A 2 -11.70 -9.96 -8.68
C VAL A 2 -10.26 -9.50 -8.48
N ASN A 3 -9.95 -8.84 -7.35
CA ASN A 3 -8.59 -8.44 -7.02
C ASN A 3 -7.75 -9.69 -6.69
N PRO A 4 -6.67 -10.00 -7.43
CA PRO A 4 -5.91 -11.23 -7.25
C PRO A 4 -5.30 -11.35 -5.84
N GLY A 5 -4.90 -10.23 -5.23
CA GLY A 5 -4.37 -10.23 -3.86
C GLY A 5 -5.44 -10.49 -2.80
N ALA A 6 -6.69 -10.08 -3.05
CA ALA A 6 -7.81 -10.45 -2.19
C ALA A 6 -8.19 -11.93 -2.35
N THR A 7 -8.20 -12.43 -3.60
CA THR A 7 -8.45 -13.85 -3.89
C THR A 7 -7.45 -14.75 -3.17
N GLN A 8 -6.15 -14.42 -3.26
CA GLN A 8 -5.07 -15.16 -2.58
C GLN A 8 -5.31 -15.26 -1.07
N LYS A 9 -5.81 -14.19 -0.44
CA LYS A 9 -6.11 -14.21 1.01
C LYS A 9 -7.35 -15.03 1.34
N PHE A 10 -8.39 -14.97 0.50
CA PHE A 10 -9.63 -15.71 0.74
C PHE A 10 -9.45 -17.22 0.59
N ILE A 11 -8.63 -17.68 -0.36
CA ILE A 11 -8.35 -19.12 -0.53
C ILE A 11 -7.53 -19.71 0.62
N CYS A 12 -6.81 -18.89 1.39
CA CYS A 12 -6.12 -19.34 2.61
C CYS A 12 -7.07 -19.59 3.79
N VAL A 13 -8.33 -19.14 3.70
CA VAL A 13 -9.31 -19.35 4.77
C VAL A 13 -10.02 -20.70 4.54
N PRO A 14 -9.98 -21.64 5.50
CA PRO A 14 -10.46 -23.01 5.27
C PRO A 14 -11.98 -23.13 5.12
N THR A 15 -12.74 -22.10 5.52
CA THR A 15 -14.21 -22.14 5.47
C THR A 15 -14.80 -20.85 4.91
N LEU A 16 -15.91 -20.98 4.18
CA LEU A 16 -16.65 -19.84 3.64
C LEU A 16 -17.19 -18.92 4.75
N ARG A 17 -17.59 -19.49 5.90
CA ARG A 17 -18.02 -18.72 7.07
C ARG A 17 -16.88 -17.86 7.63
N GLY A 18 -15.67 -18.43 7.71
CA GLY A 18 -14.48 -17.67 8.08
C GLY A 18 -14.20 -16.52 7.12
N ALA A 19 -14.26 -16.78 5.81
CA ALA A 19 -14.02 -15.75 4.79
C ALA A 19 -15.01 -14.58 4.90
N LYS A 20 -16.30 -14.87 5.15
CA LYS A 20 -17.33 -13.83 5.40
C LYS A 20 -17.04 -13.00 6.64
N ILE A 21 -16.59 -13.63 7.74
CA ILE A 21 -16.23 -12.92 8.98
C ILE A 21 -15.03 -12.01 8.74
N VAL A 22 -13.97 -12.52 8.09
CA VAL A 22 -12.78 -11.73 7.73
C VAL A 22 -13.16 -10.53 6.87
N MET A 23 -14.05 -10.71 5.90
CA MET A 23 -14.56 -9.62 5.08
C MET A 23 -15.29 -8.56 5.91
N MET A 24 -16.19 -8.98 6.82
CA MET A 24 -16.91 -8.06 7.71
C MET A 24 -15.96 -7.28 8.63
N ILE A 25 -15.00 -7.96 9.25
CA ILE A 25 -13.97 -7.30 10.09
C ILE A 25 -13.19 -6.28 9.27
N THR A 26 -12.76 -6.66 8.06
CA THR A 26 -12.03 -5.77 7.15
C THR A 26 -12.85 -4.53 6.82
N CYS A 27 -14.14 -4.67 6.51
CA CYS A 27 -15.03 -3.54 6.25
C CYS A 27 -15.13 -2.59 7.46
N VAL A 28 -15.36 -3.14 8.67
CA VAL A 28 -15.45 -2.34 9.89
C VAL A 28 -14.13 -1.59 10.16
N CYS A 29 -12.99 -2.26 10.00
CA CYS A 29 -11.67 -1.64 10.16
C CYS A 29 -11.44 -0.50 9.16
N ILE A 30 -11.81 -0.69 7.89
CA ILE A 30 -11.67 0.36 6.86
C ILE A 30 -12.51 1.58 7.22
N ILE A 31 -13.77 1.38 7.62
CA ILE A 31 -14.66 2.48 8.02
C ILE A 31 -14.06 3.23 9.22
N GLY A 32 -13.59 2.50 10.24
CA GLY A 32 -12.98 3.10 11.43
C GLY A 32 -11.73 3.92 11.10
N VAL A 33 -10.78 3.34 10.36
CA VAL A 33 -9.52 4.02 9.98
C VAL A 33 -9.79 5.23 9.08
N THR A 34 -10.72 5.12 8.12
CA THR A 34 -11.09 6.25 7.24
C THR A 34 -11.70 7.39 8.06
N SER A 35 -12.60 7.07 9.00
CA SER A 35 -13.25 8.08 9.85
C SER A 35 -12.23 8.80 10.73
N LEU A 36 -11.29 8.07 11.34
CA LEU A 36 -10.21 8.64 12.14
C LEU A 36 -9.30 9.53 11.30
N THR A 37 -8.93 9.10 10.10
CA THR A 37 -8.06 9.87 9.20
C THR A 37 -8.73 11.17 8.75
N SER A 38 -10.02 11.13 8.41
CA SER A 38 -10.82 12.32 8.09
C SER A 38 -10.91 13.29 9.27
N PHE A 39 -11.09 12.76 10.49
CA PHE A 39 -11.11 13.59 11.69
C PHE A 39 -9.77 14.28 11.96
N ILE A 40 -8.64 13.56 11.78
CA ILE A 40 -7.31 14.16 11.86
C ILE A 40 -7.13 15.26 10.82
N GLY A 41 -7.60 15.05 9.58
CA GLY A 41 -7.59 16.08 8.54
C GLY A 41 -8.35 17.35 8.95
N LEU A 42 -9.50 17.21 9.61
CA LEU A 42 -10.27 18.34 10.13
C LEU A 42 -9.55 19.06 11.28
N LEU A 43 -8.90 18.32 12.18
CA LEU A 43 -8.08 18.92 13.25
C LEU A 43 -6.90 19.72 12.70
N MET A 44 -6.23 19.17 11.67
CA MET A 44 -5.15 19.88 10.98
C MET A 44 -5.67 21.15 10.31
N TYR A 45 -6.82 21.10 9.65
CA TYR A 45 -7.48 22.28 9.09
C TYR A 45 -7.77 23.33 10.17
N ALA A 46 -8.38 22.94 11.29
CA ALA A 46 -8.70 23.85 12.38
C ALA A 46 -7.43 24.46 13.02
N LYS A 47 -6.32 23.73 13.06
CA LYS A 47 -5.05 24.19 13.64
C LYS A 47 -4.28 25.15 12.71
N TYR A 48 -4.31 24.90 11.41
CA TYR A 48 -3.53 25.64 10.41
C TYR A 48 -4.39 26.60 9.55
N HIS A 49 -5.65 26.83 9.91
CA HIS A 49 -6.56 27.73 9.20
C HIS A 49 -6.00 29.16 9.05
N ASP A 50 -5.40 29.68 10.12
CA ASP A 50 -4.90 31.06 10.15
C ASP A 50 -3.41 31.18 9.77
N CYS A 51 -2.63 30.10 9.94
CA CYS A 51 -1.20 30.03 9.64
C CYS A 51 -0.88 28.72 8.91
N ASP A 52 -0.89 28.76 7.58
CA ASP A 52 -0.62 27.59 6.76
C ASP A 52 0.89 27.24 6.75
N PRO A 53 1.29 26.04 7.22
CA PRO A 53 2.68 25.58 7.22
C PRO A 53 3.27 25.41 5.81
N ILE A 54 2.43 25.29 4.77
CA ILE A 54 2.87 25.25 3.37
C ILE A 54 3.26 26.66 2.92
N THR A 55 2.37 27.64 3.12
CA THR A 55 2.60 29.03 2.70
C THR A 55 3.76 29.69 3.46
N SER A 56 3.98 29.30 4.72
CA SER A 56 5.11 29.74 5.54
C SER A 56 6.45 29.04 5.25
N LYS A 57 6.51 28.17 4.22
CA LYS A 57 7.71 27.41 3.78
C LYS A 57 8.32 26.49 4.85
N VAL A 58 7.54 26.11 5.86
CA VAL A 58 7.99 25.12 6.84
C VAL A 58 7.93 23.71 6.25
N ILE A 59 7.07 23.50 5.24
CA ILE A 59 6.89 22.22 4.55
C ILE A 59 6.89 22.44 3.02
N GLU A 60 7.66 21.64 2.29
CA GLU A 60 7.77 21.74 0.81
C GLU A 60 6.64 21.00 0.07
N LYS A 61 6.10 19.93 0.66
CA LYS A 61 5.10 19.05 0.02
C LYS A 61 3.91 18.78 0.93
N SER A 62 2.71 18.81 0.36
CA SER A 62 1.45 18.49 1.07
C SER A 62 1.47 17.13 1.80
N GLY A 63 2.20 16.13 1.27
CA GLY A 63 2.34 14.81 1.89
C GLY A 63 3.12 14.77 3.22
N GLN A 64 3.83 15.84 3.59
CA GLN A 64 4.59 15.94 4.84
C GLN A 64 3.82 16.63 5.97
N MET A 65 2.60 17.12 5.69
CA MET A 65 1.81 17.90 6.64
C MET A 65 1.40 17.08 7.87
N LEU A 66 0.98 15.83 7.67
CA LEU A 66 0.57 14.94 8.77
C LEU A 66 1.74 14.57 9.70
N PRO A 67 2.91 14.11 9.19
CA PRO A 67 4.09 13.92 10.04
C PRO A 67 4.51 15.17 10.81
N TYR A 68 4.46 16.34 10.17
CA TYR A 68 4.77 17.61 10.82
C TYR A 68 3.81 17.93 11.96
N TYR A 69 2.50 17.80 11.72
CA TYR A 69 1.46 17.99 12.75
C TYR A 69 1.67 17.07 13.95
N VAL A 70 1.95 15.79 13.71
CA VAL A 70 2.19 14.84 14.80
C VAL A 70 3.46 15.19 15.57
N MET A 71 4.53 15.60 14.89
CA MET A 71 5.75 16.05 15.58
C MET A 71 5.49 17.28 16.46
N GLU A 72 4.64 18.21 16.03
CA GLU A 72 4.27 19.40 16.80
C GLU A 72 3.45 19.05 18.04
N VAL A 73 2.43 18.21 17.90
CA VAL A 73 1.55 17.77 19.00
C VAL A 73 2.31 16.87 19.99
N ALA A 74 3.19 16.00 19.49
CA ALA A 74 3.96 15.06 20.30
C ALA A 74 5.22 15.67 20.94
N LYS A 75 5.49 16.98 20.80
CA LYS A 75 6.69 17.62 21.39
C LYS A 75 6.86 17.37 22.89
N ASN A 76 5.76 17.23 23.62
CA ASN A 76 5.75 17.07 25.07
C ASN A 76 5.89 15.61 25.53
N VAL A 77 5.82 14.63 24.62
CA VAL A 77 5.89 13.20 24.94
C VAL A 77 7.05 12.55 24.19
N PRO A 78 8.20 12.30 24.85
CA PRO A 78 9.34 11.69 24.19
C PRO A 78 9.00 10.29 23.69
N GLY A 79 9.38 9.97 22.45
CA GLY A 79 9.16 8.66 21.82
C GLY A 79 7.84 8.51 21.05
N LEU A 80 6.85 9.37 21.27
CA LEU A 80 5.54 9.27 20.59
C LEU A 80 5.64 9.54 19.07
N SER A 81 6.46 10.51 18.66
CA SER A 81 6.74 10.78 17.25
C SER A 81 7.44 9.61 16.56
N GLY A 82 8.37 8.94 17.25
CA GLY A 82 9.05 7.74 16.76
C GLY A 82 8.09 6.55 16.62
N LEU A 83 7.18 6.36 17.57
CA LEU A 83 6.13 5.35 17.49
C LEU A 83 5.20 5.61 16.29
N PHE A 84 4.84 6.87 16.05
CA PHE A 84 4.03 7.23 14.89
C PHE A 84 4.72 6.91 13.56
N ILE A 85 5.97 7.37 13.39
CA ILE A 85 6.73 7.15 12.15
C ILE A 85 6.96 5.65 11.92
N SER A 86 7.33 4.89 12.95
CA SER A 86 7.50 3.43 12.84
C SER A 86 6.20 2.72 12.46
N GLY A 87 5.05 3.16 13.00
CA GLY A 87 3.73 2.66 12.62
C GLY A 87 3.40 2.92 11.15
N VAL A 88 3.63 4.15 10.67
CA VAL A 88 3.39 4.52 9.26
C VAL A 88 4.29 3.70 8.32
N VAL A 89 5.58 3.58 8.64
CA VAL A 89 6.52 2.78 7.84
C VAL A 89 6.14 1.31 7.83
N SER A 90 5.76 0.75 8.99
CA SER A 90 5.30 -0.64 9.10
C SER A 90 4.04 -0.89 8.27
N ALA A 91 3.06 0.02 8.32
CA ALA A 91 1.84 -0.07 7.51
C ALA A 91 2.14 0.01 6.00
N ALA A 92 3.04 0.91 5.59
CA ALA A 92 3.49 1.01 4.21
C ALA A 92 4.20 -0.27 3.74
N LEU A 93 5.13 -0.80 4.53
CA LEU A 93 5.86 -2.03 4.21
C LEU A 93 4.96 -3.26 4.17
N SER A 94 3.97 -3.36 5.06
CA SER A 94 2.97 -4.44 5.07
C SER A 94 2.17 -4.46 3.77
N THR A 95 1.69 -3.28 3.33
CA THR A 95 0.97 -3.12 2.07
C THR A 95 1.87 -3.44 0.88
N MET A 96 3.11 -2.92 0.87
CA MET A 96 4.08 -3.17 -0.20
C MET A 96 4.43 -4.65 -0.34
N SER A 97 4.68 -5.33 0.79
CA SER A 97 4.94 -6.78 0.82
C SER A 97 3.77 -7.58 0.24
N ALA A 98 2.52 -7.25 0.62
CA ALA A 98 1.35 -7.91 0.07
C ALA A 98 1.23 -7.71 -1.45
N SER A 99 1.45 -6.49 -1.95
CA SER A 99 1.43 -6.17 -3.39
C SER A 99 2.51 -6.92 -4.16
N LEU A 100 3.76 -6.90 -3.68
CA LEU A 100 4.88 -7.58 -4.33
C LEU A 100 4.69 -9.10 -4.35
N ASN A 101 4.20 -9.69 -3.25
CA ASN A 101 3.90 -11.12 -3.21
C ASN A 101 2.76 -11.49 -4.17
N THR A 102 1.74 -10.64 -4.27
CA THR A 102 0.64 -10.85 -5.23
C THR A 102 1.17 -10.84 -6.66
N VAL A 103 1.93 -9.81 -7.04
CA VAL A 103 2.53 -9.67 -8.38
C VAL A 103 3.46 -10.84 -8.69
N ALA A 104 4.32 -11.23 -7.74
CA ALA A 104 5.21 -12.36 -7.94
C ALA A 104 4.46 -13.69 -8.12
N GLY A 105 3.40 -13.91 -7.33
CA GLY A 105 2.54 -15.08 -7.48
C GLY A 105 1.81 -15.12 -8.82
N THR A 106 1.24 -13.99 -9.24
CA THR A 106 0.57 -13.87 -10.55
C THR A 106 1.55 -14.07 -11.70
N LEU A 107 2.73 -13.42 -11.69
CA LEU A 107 3.74 -13.62 -12.72
C LEU A 107 4.23 -15.07 -12.78
N TYR A 108 4.38 -15.71 -11.63
CA TYR A 108 4.78 -17.12 -11.56
C TYR A 108 3.71 -18.05 -12.14
N GLU A 109 2.44 -17.89 -11.75
CA GLU A 109 1.35 -18.72 -12.28
C GLU A 109 1.09 -18.47 -13.77
N ASP A 110 1.19 -17.24 -14.24
CA ASP A 110 0.88 -16.88 -15.63
C ASP A 110 2.03 -17.19 -16.60
N PHE A 111 3.28 -16.91 -16.22
CA PHE A 111 4.43 -16.98 -17.13
C PHE A 111 5.43 -18.08 -16.82
N VAL A 112 5.44 -18.64 -15.62
CA VAL A 112 6.42 -19.68 -15.26
C VAL A 112 5.76 -21.05 -15.21
N ALA A 113 4.67 -21.19 -14.45
CA ALA A 113 3.99 -22.47 -14.27
C ALA A 113 3.63 -23.20 -15.59
N PRO A 114 3.23 -22.53 -16.68
CA PRO A 114 2.91 -23.21 -17.95
C PRO A 114 4.11 -23.89 -18.62
N PHE A 115 5.33 -23.35 -18.49
CA PHE A 115 6.53 -23.89 -19.13
C PHE A 115 7.11 -25.11 -18.38
N TYR A 116 6.73 -25.29 -17.12
CA TYR A 116 7.26 -26.36 -16.25
C TYR A 116 6.23 -27.45 -15.93
N LYS A 117 5.12 -27.53 -16.67
CA LYS A 117 4.04 -28.53 -16.51
C LYS A 117 4.48 -30.01 -16.50
N LYS A 118 5.74 -30.33 -16.86
CA LYS A 118 6.26 -31.70 -16.99
C LYS A 118 7.20 -32.19 -15.88
N SER A 119 7.56 -31.37 -14.89
CA SER A 119 8.45 -31.80 -13.79
C SER A 119 7.84 -31.52 -12.42
N PRO A 120 7.78 -32.52 -11.50
CA PRO A 120 7.32 -32.29 -10.14
C PRO A 120 8.27 -31.29 -9.47
N LYS A 121 7.73 -30.16 -9.02
CA LYS A 121 8.52 -29.12 -8.36
C LYS A 121 8.94 -29.59 -6.97
N SER A 122 10.18 -29.27 -6.59
CA SER A 122 10.47 -29.07 -5.18
C SER A 122 9.91 -27.70 -4.79
N ASP A 123 9.07 -27.64 -3.76
CA ASP A 123 8.49 -26.38 -3.25
C ASP A 123 9.56 -25.32 -2.95
N ALA A 124 10.80 -25.77 -2.65
CA ALA A 124 11.96 -24.92 -2.46
C ALA A 124 12.34 -24.11 -3.71
N THR A 125 12.31 -24.74 -4.90
CA THR A 125 12.68 -24.08 -6.17
C THR A 125 11.63 -23.05 -6.58
N ALA A 126 10.34 -23.36 -6.37
CA ALA A 126 9.24 -22.42 -6.59
C ALA A 126 9.37 -21.18 -5.70
N SER A 127 9.65 -21.40 -4.41
CA SER A 127 9.84 -20.32 -3.44
C SER A 127 11.06 -19.44 -3.78
N LEU A 128 12.17 -20.04 -4.21
CA LEU A 128 13.36 -19.30 -4.63
C LEU A 128 13.07 -18.40 -5.83
N LEU A 129 12.35 -18.92 -6.82
CA LEU A 129 12.02 -18.15 -8.02
C LEU A 129 11.04 -17.01 -7.71
N MET A 130 10.03 -17.25 -6.88
CA MET A 130 9.14 -16.18 -6.42
C MET A 130 9.90 -15.07 -5.68
N LYS A 131 10.85 -15.42 -4.81
CA LYS A 131 11.72 -14.45 -4.13
C LYS A 131 12.57 -13.64 -5.12
N ALA A 132 13.08 -14.28 -6.17
CA ALA A 132 13.82 -13.59 -7.23
C ALA A 132 12.93 -12.59 -7.98
N ILE A 133 11.68 -12.97 -8.31
CA ILE A 133 10.72 -12.06 -8.95
C ILE A 133 10.42 -10.86 -8.04
N VAL A 134 10.16 -11.10 -6.74
CA VAL A 134 9.94 -10.02 -5.76
C VAL A 134 11.12 -9.05 -5.72
N LEU A 135 12.36 -9.57 -5.73
CA LEU A 135 13.56 -8.74 -5.69
C LEU A 135 13.67 -7.86 -6.95
N VAL A 136 13.50 -8.45 -8.14
CA VAL A 136 13.55 -7.70 -9.42
C VAL A 136 12.47 -6.64 -9.49
N VAL A 137 11.21 -7.01 -9.25
CA VAL A 137 10.07 -6.07 -9.29
C VAL A 137 10.25 -4.97 -8.25
N GLY A 138 10.65 -5.33 -7.02
CA GLY A 138 10.93 -4.37 -5.95
C GLY A 138 12.03 -3.37 -6.31
N THR A 139 13.15 -3.84 -6.87
CA THR A 139 14.22 -2.96 -7.35
C THR A 139 13.74 -2.02 -8.45
N CYS A 140 12.99 -2.53 -9.43
CA CYS A 140 12.39 -1.69 -10.48
C CYS A 140 11.47 -0.61 -9.90
N CYS A 141 10.62 -0.96 -8.92
CA CYS A 141 9.77 0.00 -8.23
C CYS A 141 10.59 1.12 -7.56
N VAL A 142 11.69 0.78 -6.88
CA VAL A 142 12.57 1.79 -6.24
C VAL A 142 13.21 2.71 -7.28
N LEU A 143 13.67 2.17 -8.42
CA LEU A 143 14.24 2.97 -9.50
C LEU A 143 13.22 3.93 -10.12
N LEU A 144 11.96 3.51 -10.25
CA LEU A 144 10.89 4.35 -10.78
C LEU A 144 10.57 5.56 -9.90
N ILE A 145 10.86 5.52 -8.59
CA ILE A 145 10.63 6.65 -7.67
C ILE A 145 11.36 7.91 -8.17
N PHE A 146 12.59 7.78 -8.66
CA PHE A 146 13.38 8.91 -9.15
C PHE A 146 12.73 9.64 -10.33
N ILE A 147 11.93 8.92 -11.12
CA ILE A 147 11.17 9.49 -12.24
C ILE A 147 9.89 10.15 -11.71
N VAL A 148 9.14 9.44 -10.86
CA VAL A 148 7.87 9.91 -10.29
C VAL A 148 8.05 11.19 -9.47
N GLU A 149 9.16 11.33 -8.75
CA GLU A 149 9.46 12.55 -7.98
C GLU A 149 9.58 13.82 -8.83
N LYS A 150 9.91 13.70 -10.13
CA LYS A 150 10.04 14.83 -11.05
C LYS A 150 8.71 15.28 -11.66
N LEU A 151 7.65 14.49 -11.52
CA LEU A 151 6.38 14.67 -12.25
C LEU A 151 5.32 15.50 -11.49
N GLY A 152 5.65 16.10 -10.33
CA GLY A 152 4.88 17.16 -9.67
C GLY A 152 3.48 16.82 -9.13
N GLY A 153 2.88 15.69 -9.51
CA GLY A 153 1.50 15.32 -9.20
C GLY A 153 1.31 13.84 -8.84
N ILE A 154 1.96 13.38 -7.77
CA ILE A 154 1.99 11.95 -7.37
C ILE A 154 0.59 11.38 -7.15
N MET A 155 -0.28 12.12 -6.46
CA MET A 155 -1.67 11.69 -6.21
C MET A 155 -2.45 11.52 -7.51
N GLN A 156 -2.34 12.48 -8.43
CA GLN A 156 -3.05 12.44 -9.70
C GLN A 156 -2.54 11.30 -10.60
N MET A 157 -1.22 11.08 -10.65
CA MET A 157 -0.64 9.94 -11.34
C MET A 157 -1.12 8.60 -10.77
N ALA A 158 -1.14 8.46 -9.45
CA ALA A 158 -1.62 7.24 -8.79
C ALA A 158 -3.09 6.94 -9.13
N ILE A 159 -3.95 7.97 -9.12
CA ILE A 159 -5.35 7.85 -9.52
C ILE A 159 -5.45 7.46 -11.00
N SER A 160 -4.76 8.16 -11.90
CA SER A 160 -4.82 7.90 -13.34
C SER A 160 -4.39 6.47 -13.70
N VAL A 161 -3.25 6.00 -13.18
CA VAL A 161 -2.76 4.63 -13.47
C VAL A 161 -3.75 3.58 -12.96
N THR A 162 -4.28 3.80 -11.76
CA THR A 162 -5.28 2.91 -11.16
C THR A 162 -6.57 2.90 -11.99
N SER A 163 -7.07 4.07 -12.40
CA SER A 163 -8.28 4.21 -13.21
C SER A 163 -8.15 3.56 -14.59
N ILE A 164 -7.02 3.72 -15.28
CA ILE A 164 -6.77 3.10 -16.59
C ILE A 164 -6.81 1.57 -16.46
N THR A 165 -6.15 1.03 -15.43
CA THR A 165 -6.07 -0.42 -15.21
C THR A 165 -7.43 -1.03 -14.88
N HIS A 166 -8.20 -0.39 -13.98
CA HIS A 166 -9.55 -0.83 -13.65
C HIS A 166 -10.51 -0.68 -14.82
N GLY A 167 -10.39 0.40 -15.60
CA GLY A 167 -11.21 0.64 -16.80
C GLY A 167 -10.99 -0.43 -17.87
N ALA A 168 -9.73 -0.76 -18.17
CA ALA A 168 -9.40 -1.82 -19.13
C ALA A 168 -9.95 -3.19 -18.71
N MET A 169 -9.92 -3.52 -17.42
CA MET A 169 -10.45 -4.79 -16.90
C MET A 169 -11.98 -4.91 -16.89
N ILE A 170 -12.73 -3.81 -17.03
CA ILE A 170 -14.19 -3.86 -17.19
C ILE A 170 -14.57 -4.11 -18.64
N TYR A 171 -13.71 -3.71 -19.58
CA TYR A 171 -13.95 -3.79 -21.02
C TYR A 171 -13.59 -5.16 -21.63
N ILE A 172 -12.83 -5.98 -20.89
CA ILE A 172 -12.44 -7.36 -21.21
C ILE A 172 -13.32 -8.32 -20.41
#